data_AF-A0A9C8N361-F1
#
_entry.id   AF-A0A9C8N361-F1
#
_cell.length_a   1.000
_cell.length_b   1.000
_cell.length_c   1.000
_cell.angle_alpha   90.00
_cell.angle_beta   90.00
_cell.angle_gamma   90.00
#
_symmetry.space_group_name_H-M   'P 1'
#
loop_
_entity.id
_entity.type
_entity.pdbx_description
1 polymer ?
#
loop_
_entity_poly.entity_id
_entity_poly.type
_entity_poly.pdbx_seq_one_letter_code
_entity_poly.pdbx_strand_id
1 'polypeptide(L)' 'HNPGENVYLGKDHTLHARIDGLVKFEKKAGGKSFVSIEPLEA' A
#
# COMPACT_ATOMS: atom_id res chain seq x y z
N HIS A 1 2.02 4.32 -8.63
CA HIS A 1 1.33 3.59 -7.55
C HIS A 1 1.30 4.48 -6.31
N ASN A 2 0.19 4.50 -5.59
CA ASN A 2 -0.01 5.39 -4.45
C ASN A 2 -0.01 4.59 -3.14
N PRO A 3 0.46 5.17 -2.02
CA PRO A 3 0.36 4.53 -0.72
C PRO A 3 -1.10 4.44 -0.29
N GLY A 4 -1.52 3.26 0.12
CA GLY A 4 -2.79 2.98 0.80
C GLY A 4 -2.58 2.79 2.30
N GLU A 5 -3.45 2.01 2.92
CA GLU A 5 -3.37 1.70 4.35
C GLU A 5 -2.10 0.90 4.68
N ASN A 6 -1.48 1.22 5.83
CA ASN A 6 -0.26 0.58 6.31
C ASN A 6 0.94 0.64 5.34
N VAL A 7 0.94 1.58 4.41
CA VAL A 7 2.04 1.87 3.49
C VAL A 7 2.37 3.36 3.55
N TYR A 8 3.65 3.70 3.42
CA TYR A 8 4.09 5.08 3.25
C TYR A 8 5.02 5.23 2.06
N LEU A 9 5.19 6.48 1.63
CA LEU A 9 6.03 6.85 0.49
C LEU A 9 7.36 7.42 1.00
N GLY A 10 8.47 6.84 0.56
CA GLY A 10 9.82 7.36 0.76
C GLY A 10 10.05 8.64 -0.03
N LYS A 11 11.14 9.36 0.29
CA LYS A 11 11.54 10.59 -0.42
C LYS A 11 11.80 10.35 -1.91
N ASP A 12 12.25 9.16 -2.25
CA ASP A 12 12.52 8.67 -3.60
C ASP A 12 11.26 8.11 -4.30
N HIS A 13 10.08 8.24 -3.68
CA HIS A 13 8.82 7.67 -4.12
C HIS A 13 8.75 6.13 -4.06
N THR A 14 9.63 5.49 -3.27
CA THR A 14 9.52 4.05 -2.98
C THR A 14 8.41 3.80 -1.97
N LEU A 15 7.59 2.75 -2.18
CA LEU A 15 6.55 2.36 -1.23
C LEU A 15 7.12 1.40 -0.18
N HIS A 16 6.92 1.71 1.10
CA HIS A 16 7.39 0.92 2.23
C HIS A 16 6.22 0.49 3.10
N ALA A 17 6.22 -0.78 3.51
CA ALA A 17 5.26 -1.31 4.47
C ALA A 17 5.52 -0.73 5.87
N ARG A 18 4.46 -0.41 6.61
CA ARG A 18 4.52 -0.02 8.02
C ARG A 18 4.40 -1.20 8.96
N ILE A 19 3.77 -2.28 8.49
CA ILE A 19 3.50 -3.50 9.25
C ILE A 19 3.75 -4.71 8.36
N ASP A 20 3.92 -5.87 8.99
CA ASP A 20 3.91 -7.15 8.30
C ASP A 20 2.47 -7.55 7.95
N GLY A 21 2.30 -8.14 6.78
CA GLY A 21 0.98 -8.54 6.30
C GLY A 21 0.95 -8.94 4.84
N LEU A 22 -0.25 -9.06 4.29
CA LEU A 22 -0.49 -9.36 2.89
C LEU A 22 -0.59 -8.08 2.06
N VAL A 23 0.06 -8.09 0.89
CA VAL A 23 0.02 -6.95 -0.03
C VAL A 23 -1.27 -6.97 -0.84
N LYS A 24 -2.03 -5.89 -0.77
CA LYS A 24 -3.26 -5.68 -1.54
C LYS A 24 -3.06 -4.57 -2.58
N PHE A 25 -3.39 -4.89 -3.82
CA PHE A 25 -3.38 -3.95 -4.94
C PHE A 25 -4.82 -3.58 -5.31
N GLU A 26 -5.14 -2.29 -5.26
CA GLU A 26 -6.47 -1.80 -5.61
C GLU A 26 -6.39 -0.72 -6.69
N LYS A 27 -7.30 -0.78 -7.67
CA LYS A 27 -7.47 0.29 -8.66
C LYS A 27 -8.74 1.07 -8.32
N LYS A 28 -8.59 2.36 -8.04
CA LYS A 28 -9.70 3.29 -7.79
C LYS A 28 -10.08 4.05 -9.05
N ALA A 29 -11.24 4.69 -9.00
CA ALA A 29 -11.75 5.54 -10.08
C ALA A 29 -10.70 6.57 -10.54
N GLY A 30 -10.65 6.83 -11.84
CA GLY A 30 -9.64 7.69 -12.46
C GLY A 30 -8.30 7.01 -12.72
N GLY A 31 -8.25 5.67 -12.75
CA GLY A 31 -7.06 4.90 -13.13
C GLY A 31 -5.95 4.89 -12.07
N LYS A 32 -6.22 5.40 -10.86
CA LYS A 32 -5.23 5.47 -9.80
C LYS A 32 -5.11 4.12 -9.10
N SER A 33 -3.90 3.58 -9.07
CA SER A 33 -3.58 2.35 -8.34
C SER A 33 -3.06 2.67 -6.93
N PHE A 34 -3.54 1.95 -5.93
CA PHE A 34 -3.17 2.04 -4.52
C PHE A 34 -2.62 0.70 -4.04
N VAL A 35 -1.66 0.76 -3.11
CA VAL A 35 -1.04 -0.42 -2.50
C VAL A 35 -1.18 -0.31 -0.99
N SER A 36 -1.79 -1.31 -0.36
CA SER A 36 -1.97 -1.38 1.10
C SER A 36 -1.48 -2.72 1.64
N ILE A 37 -1.24 -2.78 2.95
CA ILE A 37 -0.93 -4.03 3.66
C ILE A 37 -2.10 -4.38 4.59
N GLU A 38 -2.68 -5.56 4.40
CA GLU A 38 -3.67 -6.15 5.30
C GLU A 38 -2.93 -6.94 6.40
N PRO A 39 -3.15 -6.64 7.70
CA PRO A 39 -2.55 -7.39 8.78
C PRO A 39 -2.88 -8.88 8.69
N LEU A 40 -1.92 -9.74 9.02
CA LEU A 40 -2.20 -11.16 9.19
C LEU A 40 -2.95 -11.38 10.51
N GLU A 41 -4.24 -11.71 10.40
CA GLU A 41 -5.03 -12.44 11.40
C GLU A 41 -4.18 -13.54 12.08
N ALA A 42 -3.88 -13.47 13.39
CA ALA A 42 -3.17 -14.54 14.11
C ALA A 42 -4.12 -15.63 14.62
#